data_AF-A0AAE3GAP7-F1
#
_entry.id   AF-A0AAE3GAP7-F1
#
_cell.length_a   1.000
_cell.length_b   1.000
_cell.length_c   1.000
_cell.angle_alpha   90.00
_cell.angle_beta   90.00
_cell.angle_gamma   90.00
#
_symmetry.space_group_name_H-M   'P 1'
#
loop_
_entity.id
_entity.type
_entity.pdbx_description
1 polymer ?
#
loop_
_entity_poly.entity_id
_entity_poly.type
_entity_poly.pdbx_seq_one_letter_code
_entity_poly.pdbx_strand_id
1 'polypeptide(L)'
;MPVWHGYVEFREIQDVKGTSVRALRAERLSRTPDVVLTSPDEVAAWITAQRVVRRREADGFAESYNACSDDRPSINRSLARQGRSVYASVRLSRHKSAYLAAEVVPR
;
A
#
# COMPACT_ATOMS: atom_id res chain seq x y z
N MET A 1 -15.19 -10.61 -11.85
CA MET A 1 -13.99 -9.76 -11.71
C MET A 1 -13.36 -10.02 -10.34
N PRO A 2 -12.05 -9.77 -10.14
CA PRO A 2 -11.44 -9.85 -8.81
C PRO A 2 -11.99 -8.74 -7.90
N VAL A 3 -11.96 -8.97 -6.59
CA VAL A 3 -12.20 -7.94 -5.58
C VAL A 3 -10.90 -7.77 -4.81
N TRP A 4 -10.57 -6.53 -4.46
CA TRP A 4 -9.41 -6.21 -3.64
C TRP A 4 -9.85 -5.60 -2.31
N HIS A 5 -9.18 -6.02 -1.26
CA HIS A 5 -9.28 -5.41 0.05
C HIS A 5 -8.11 -4.43 0.24
N GLY A 6 -8.43 -3.17 0.50
CA GLY A 6 -7.45 -2.11 0.76
C GLY A 6 -7.12 -2.00 2.25
N TYR A 7 -5.83 -1.85 2.55
CA TYR A 7 -5.31 -1.70 3.92
C TYR A 7 -4.23 -0.62 3.98
N VAL A 8 -4.24 0.15 5.06
CA VAL A 8 -3.18 1.10 5.44
C VAL A 8 -2.57 0.62 6.75
N GLU A 9 -1.24 0.46 6.79
CA GLU A 9 -0.51 0.01 7.97
C GLU A 9 0.65 0.94 8.29
N PHE A 10 0.72 1.39 9.53
CA PHE A 10 1.84 2.18 10.01
C PHE A 10 2.83 1.27 10.72
N ARG A 11 4.11 1.35 10.35
CA ARG A 11 5.16 0.55 10.99
C ARG A 11 6.39 1.37 11.30
N GLU A 12 7.04 1.01 12.38
CA GLU A 12 8.38 1.46 12.67
C GLU A 12 9.41 0.64 11.89
N ILE A 13 10.39 1.31 11.28
CA ILE A 13 11.43 0.65 10.47
C ILE A 13 12.42 -0.13 11.33
N GLN A 14 12.58 0.23 12.60
CA GLN A 14 13.45 -0.51 13.51
C GLN A 14 12.88 -1.89 13.88
N ASP A 15 11.62 -2.16 13.56
CA ASP A 15 10.88 -3.34 13.99
C ASP A 15 10.75 -4.43 12.93
N VAL A 16 11.50 -4.36 11.82
CA VAL A 16 11.46 -5.39 10.77
C VAL A 16 12.29 -6.62 11.19
N LYS A 17 11.89 -7.28 12.28
CA LYS A 17 12.24 -8.67 12.53
C LYS A 17 11.39 -9.57 11.63
N GLY A 18 11.95 -9.99 10.50
CA GLY A 18 11.67 -11.28 9.84
C GLY A 18 10.23 -11.66 9.46
N THR A 19 9.22 -10.81 9.61
CA THR A 19 7.84 -11.19 9.29
C THR A 19 7.65 -11.31 7.78
N SER A 20 7.37 -12.53 7.30
CA SER A 20 7.17 -12.77 5.88
C SER A 20 5.94 -12.03 5.33
N VAL A 21 6.01 -11.58 4.08
CA VAL A 21 4.87 -10.95 3.37
C VAL A 21 3.62 -11.82 3.39
N ARG A 22 3.79 -13.16 3.35
CA ARG A 22 2.68 -14.12 3.42
C ARG A 22 1.94 -14.07 4.75
N ALA A 23 2.68 -13.98 5.87
CA ALA A 23 2.07 -13.88 7.20
C ALA A 23 1.26 -12.57 7.34
N LEU A 24 1.83 -11.45 6.86
CA LEU A 24 1.16 -10.15 6.87
C LEU A 24 -0.12 -10.13 6.03
N ARG A 25 -0.08 -10.76 4.85
CA ARG A 25 -1.26 -10.92 4.02
C ARG A 25 -2.35 -11.73 4.73
N ALA A 26 -1.99 -12.85 5.37
CA ALA A 26 -2.96 -13.68 6.08
C ALA A 26 -3.64 -12.91 7.22
N GLU A 27 -2.86 -12.15 8.00
CA GLU A 27 -3.38 -11.27 9.04
C GLU A 27 -4.35 -10.23 8.48
N ARG A 28 -3.97 -9.50 7.42
CA ARG A 28 -4.84 -8.51 6.77
C ARG A 28 -6.17 -9.10 6.29
N LEU A 29 -6.12 -10.23 5.58
CA LEU A 29 -7.34 -10.86 5.06
C LEU A 29 -8.25 -11.43 6.16
N SER A 30 -7.74 -11.58 7.40
CA SER A 30 -8.56 -11.98 8.56
C SER A 30 -9.27 -10.81 9.27
N ARG A 31 -8.93 -9.55 8.95
CA ARG A 31 -9.57 -8.35 9.51
C ARG A 31 -10.47 -7.65 8.50
N THR A 32 -11.35 -6.77 9.00
CA THR A 32 -12.16 -5.89 8.15
C THR A 32 -11.25 -4.97 7.33
N PRO A 33 -11.46 -4.87 6.00
CA PRO A 33 -10.66 -3.99 5.16
C PRO A 33 -11.03 -2.51 5.37
N ASP A 34 -10.07 -1.62 5.14
CA ASP A 34 -10.31 -0.17 5.18
C ASP A 34 -11.17 0.27 3.98
N VAL A 35 -11.06 -0.43 2.85
CA VAL A 35 -11.85 -0.21 1.65
C VAL A 35 -12.00 -1.51 0.84
N VAL A 36 -13.11 -1.64 0.12
CA VAL A 36 -13.31 -2.68 -0.90
C VAL A 36 -13.23 -2.03 -2.26
N LEU A 37 -12.40 -2.59 -3.15
CA LEU A 37 -12.14 -2.08 -4.50
C LEU A 37 -12.52 -3.17 -5.50
N THR A 38 -13.21 -2.78 -6.57
CA THR A 38 -13.87 -3.69 -7.51
C THR A 38 -13.33 -3.60 -8.93
N SER A 39 -12.47 -2.61 -9.21
CA SER A 39 -11.82 -2.47 -10.51
C SER A 39 -10.32 -2.15 -10.42
N PRO A 40 -9.50 -2.49 -11.44
CA PRO A 40 -8.11 -2.08 -11.50
C PRO A 40 -7.89 -0.56 -11.44
N ASP A 41 -8.86 0.21 -11.93
CA ASP A 41 -8.80 1.67 -11.94
C ASP A 41 -9.05 2.23 -10.53
N GLU A 42 -9.98 1.66 -9.79
CA GLU A 42 -10.18 1.95 -8.35
C GLU A 42 -8.94 1.61 -7.53
N VAL A 43 -8.28 0.47 -7.81
CA VAL A 43 -7.02 0.09 -7.14
C VAL A 43 -5.93 1.14 -7.37
N ALA A 44 -5.70 1.54 -8.62
CA ALA A 44 -4.68 2.53 -8.94
C ALA A 44 -5.00 3.91 -8.35
N ALA A 45 -6.27 4.33 -8.43
CA ALA A 45 -6.72 5.61 -7.90
C ALA A 45 -6.62 5.66 -6.37
N TRP A 46 -7.07 4.62 -5.67
CA TRP A 46 -7.03 4.55 -4.22
C TRP A 46 -5.60 4.55 -3.68
N ILE A 47 -4.70 3.74 -4.26
CA ILE A 47 -3.28 3.74 -3.87
C ILE A 47 -2.67 5.14 -4.07
N THR A 48 -2.94 5.78 -5.21
CA THR A 48 -2.42 7.12 -5.50
C THR A 48 -2.95 8.15 -4.49
N ALA A 49 -4.25 8.12 -4.21
CA ALA A 49 -4.89 9.02 -3.23
C ALA A 49 -4.32 8.83 -1.83
N GLN A 50 -4.19 7.59 -1.34
CA GLN A 50 -3.59 7.32 -0.04
C GLN A 50 -2.15 7.80 0.03
N ARG A 51 -1.36 7.64 -1.03
CA ARG A 51 0.02 8.16 -1.04
C ARG A 51 0.07 9.67 -0.92
N VAL A 52 -0.80 10.39 -1.64
CA VAL A 52 -0.90 11.86 -1.52
C VAL A 52 -1.27 12.27 -0.10
N VAL A 53 -2.25 11.61 0.50
CA VAL A 53 -2.65 11.88 1.89
C VAL A 53 -1.47 11.65 2.84
N ARG A 54 -0.80 10.49 2.77
CA ARG A 54 0.29 10.13 3.69
C ARG A 54 1.55 10.97 3.48
N ARG A 55 1.84 11.44 2.26
CA ARG A 55 2.96 12.35 2.03
C ARG A 55 2.82 13.67 2.78
N ARG A 56 1.59 14.15 3.02
CA ARG A 56 1.36 15.36 3.82
C ARG A 56 1.70 15.18 5.31
N GLU A 57 1.84 13.94 5.76
CA GLU A 57 2.24 13.59 7.13
C GLU A 57 3.76 13.35 7.24
N ALA A 58 4.52 13.49 6.14
CA ALA A 58 5.95 13.21 6.11
C ALA A 58 6.76 14.37 6.71
N ASP A 59 7.80 14.04 7.49
CA ASP A 59 8.81 15.03 7.89
C ASP A 59 9.74 15.41 6.73
N GLY A 60 10.54 16.48 6.88
CA GLY A 60 11.41 16.96 5.79
C GLY A 60 12.44 15.92 5.30
N PHE A 61 12.84 14.96 6.15
CA PHE A 61 13.68 13.83 5.72
C PHE A 61 12.89 12.88 4.81
N ALA A 62 11.68 12.52 5.23
CA ALA A 62 10.81 11.61 4.51
C ALA A 62 10.28 12.21 3.19
N GLU A 63 10.03 13.52 3.12
CA GLU A 63 9.68 14.22 1.88
C GLU A 63 10.75 14.01 0.81
N SER A 64 12.02 14.25 1.14
CA SER A 64 13.15 14.05 0.23
C SER A 64 13.26 12.61 -0.24
N TYR A 65 13.08 11.64 0.67
CA TYR A 65 13.10 10.21 0.32
C TYR A 65 11.95 9.81 -0.61
N ASN A 66 10.75 10.33 -0.33
CA ASN A 66 9.55 10.04 -1.11
C ASN A 66 9.57 10.69 -2.49
N ALA A 67 10.28 11.82 -2.66
CA ALA A 67 10.46 12.49 -3.95
C ALA A 67 11.34 11.67 -4.91
N CYS A 68 12.32 10.95 -4.38
CA CYS A 68 13.17 10.03 -5.15
C CYS A 68 12.50 8.68 -5.46
N SER A 69 11.37 8.37 -4.82
CA SER A 69 10.64 7.11 -5.05
C SER A 69 9.73 7.24 -6.26
N ASP A 70 9.97 6.43 -7.29
CA ASP A 70 9.33 6.54 -8.59
C ASP A 70 7.83 6.22 -8.53
N ASP A 71 7.00 7.22 -8.79
CA ASP A 71 5.53 7.13 -8.72
C ASP A 71 4.95 6.74 -10.06
N ARG A 72 4.54 5.47 -10.20
CA ARG A 72 3.92 5.02 -11.45
C ARG A 72 2.54 4.43 -11.22
N PRO A 73 1.48 5.27 -11.16
CA PRO A 73 0.09 4.81 -11.15
C PRO A 73 -0.22 3.83 -12.29
N SER A 74 0.47 3.96 -13.43
CA SER A 74 0.40 3.03 -14.55
C SER A 74 0.86 1.61 -14.21
N ILE A 75 1.88 1.44 -13.36
CA ILE A 75 2.33 0.12 -12.88
C ILE A 75 1.28 -0.49 -11.96
N ASN A 76 0.75 0.29 -11.01
CA ASN A 76 -0.31 -0.17 -10.10
C ASN A 76 -1.54 -0.65 -10.89
N ARG A 77 -1.96 0.14 -11.88
CA ARG A 77 -3.06 -0.22 -12.78
C ARG A 77 -2.77 -1.49 -13.57
N SER A 78 -1.56 -1.62 -14.11
CA SER A 78 -1.14 -2.80 -14.89
C SER A 78 -1.16 -4.08 -14.04
N LEU A 79 -0.61 -4.03 -12.83
CA LEU A 79 -0.63 -5.15 -11.88
C LEU A 79 -2.06 -5.54 -11.50
N ALA A 80 -2.92 -4.56 -11.20
CA ALA A 80 -4.31 -4.84 -10.86
C ALA A 80 -5.10 -5.40 -12.06
N ARG A 81 -4.83 -4.97 -13.29
CA ARG A 81 -5.43 -5.56 -14.51
C ARG A 81 -5.08 -7.04 -14.68
N GLN A 82 -3.90 -7.46 -14.20
CA GLN A 82 -3.50 -8.87 -14.16
C GLN A 82 -4.13 -9.65 -12.99
N GLY A 83 -5.03 -9.04 -12.21
CA GLY A 83 -5.64 -9.67 -11.04
C GLY A 83 -4.70 -9.81 -9.83
N ARG A 84 -3.59 -9.05 -9.80
CA ARG A 84 -2.57 -9.15 -8.74
C ARG A 84 -2.87 -8.19 -7.60
N SER A 85 -2.36 -8.52 -6.41
CA SER A 85 -2.28 -7.56 -5.31
C SER A 85 -1.27 -6.45 -5.65
N VAL A 86 -1.58 -5.23 -5.21
CA VAL A 86 -0.73 -4.04 -5.39
C VAL A 86 -0.25 -3.55 -4.04
N TYR A 87 1.04 -3.25 -3.93
CA TYR A 87 1.65 -2.78 -2.69
C TYR A 87 2.43 -1.50 -2.96
N ALA A 88 2.35 -0.57 -2.02
CA ALA A 88 3.14 0.65 -2.03
C ALA A 88 3.55 1.02 -0.60
N SER A 89 4.53 1.91 -0.47
CA SER A 89 4.92 2.48 0.82
C SER A 89 5.17 3.97 0.70
N VAL A 90 4.95 4.68 1.80
CA VAL A 90 5.30 6.09 1.97
C VAL A 90 6.11 6.22 3.24
N ARG A 91 7.29 6.83 3.16
CA ARG A 91 8.08 7.16 4.34
C ARG A 91 7.38 8.32 5.07
N LEU A 92 7.25 8.23 6.39
CA LEU A 92 6.66 9.30 7.20
C LEU A 92 7.72 10.01 8.04
N SER A 93 8.73 9.27 8.48
CA SER A 93 9.89 9.84 9.17
C SER A 93 11.12 8.98 8.98
N ARG A 94 12.24 9.34 9.62
CA ARG A 94 13.43 8.47 9.68
C ARG A 94 13.13 7.07 10.22
N HIS A 95 12.09 6.90 11.05
CA HIS A 95 11.78 5.62 11.70
C HIS A 95 10.36 5.11 11.44
N LYS A 96 9.52 5.81 10.67
CA LYS A 96 8.14 5.40 10.40
C LYS A 96 7.81 5.35 8.90
N SER A 97 7.05 4.33 8.49
CA SER A 97 6.48 4.20 7.13
C SER A 97 4.99 3.84 7.20
N ALA A 98 4.23 4.32 6.22
CA ALA A 98 2.91 3.81 5.91
C ALA A 98 3.01 2.80 4.75
N TYR A 99 2.47 1.61 4.93
CA TYR A 99 2.34 0.57 3.92
C TYR A 99 0.91 0.55 3.42
N LEU A 100 0.75 0.53 2.10
CA LEU A 100 -0.52 0.52 1.41
C LEU A 100 -0.62 -0.81 0.67
N ALA A 101 -1.67 -1.56 0.93
CA ALA A 101 -1.88 -2.85 0.28
C ALA A 101 -3.30 -2.90 -0.29
N ALA A 102 -3.42 -3.15 -1.59
CA ALA A 102 -4.66 -3.56 -2.22
C ALA A 102 -4.53 -5.05 -2.56
N GLU A 103 -5.03 -5.91 -1.69
CA GLU A 103 -4.83 -7.36 -1.78
C GLU A 103 -6.00 -8.04 -2.46
N VAL A 104 -5.71 -8.84 -3.51
CA VAL A 104 -6.74 -9.63 -4.17
C VAL A 104 -7.28 -10.68 -3.21
N VAL A 105 -8.61 -10.74 -3.11
CA VAL A 105 -9.33 -11.70 -2.27
C VAL A 105 -9.36 -13.04 -3.01
N PRO A 106 -8.87 -14.13 -2.38
CA PRO A 106 -9.03 -15.48 -2.94
C PRO A 106 -10.52 -15.81 -3.08
N ARG A 107 -10.91 -16.42 -4.20
CA ARG A 107 -12.26 -16.97 -4.37
C ARG A 107 -12.39 -18.30 -3.65
#